data_AF-A0A4Q7U8Y7-F1
#
_entry.id   AF-A0A4Q7U8Y7-F1
#
_cell.length_a   1.000
_cell.length_b   1.000
_cell.length_c   1.000
_cell.angle_alpha   90.00
_cell.angle_beta   90.00
_cell.angle_gamma   90.00
#
_symmetry.space_group_name_H-M   'P 1'
#
loop_
_entity.id
_entity.type
_entity.pdbx_description
1 polymer ?
#
loop_
_entity_poly.entity_id
_entity_poly.type
_entity_poly.pdbx_seq_one_letter_code
_entity_poly.pdbx_strand_id
1 'polypeptide(L)'
;MIEIGAQIDLSHPAERVWLALTDRELLGRWFAEAETVEGVPDRLVLHTAGLAGFEANVEVEVTERQEPDLLVLSCDEAGRLSELTCTVTATKQGCRLELREVSTHGAWSAEQHEPREQQLRQALTVRLPAILDWLAFQQVDLRRGDAGLTAELPLIGVRGRAGRNPRRRRTLVAVVAGAVLVAGTAAWVALPPDAKPTAAPAPTATASPTVTAGRPTVAPTATPSARPTRTTASATTRPSLTPSAKPSRTAASVPPPPSPTPMVARYQTDSTRLFGYTGEIVVQNPGDAPVADWAVVVSLAEGTTVDDVDGANWRKDGRSIIFTGAAVRPGGTQTISFDVRDSRPKAREPESCTIGGQPCAGL
;
A
#
# COMPACT_ATOMS: atom_id res chain seq x y z
N MET A 1 27.72 11.06 18.54
CA MET A 1 27.31 9.74 18.02
C MET A 1 25.81 9.71 18.13
N ILE A 2 25.12 9.63 17.00
CA ILE A 2 23.65 9.64 16.97
C ILE A 2 23.24 8.19 16.70
N GLU A 3 22.38 7.67 17.57
CA GLU A 3 21.87 6.31 17.54
C GLU A 3 20.37 6.37 17.26
N ILE A 4 19.88 5.48 16.41
CA ILE A 4 18.45 5.29 16.16
C ILE A 4 18.11 3.87 16.61
N GLY A 5 17.12 3.76 17.49
CA GLY A 5 16.74 2.48 18.08
C GLY A 5 15.23 2.28 18.07
N ALA A 6 14.79 1.08 17.68
CA ALA A 6 13.40 0.67 17.78
C ALA A 6 13.32 -0.76 18.34
N GLN A 7 12.34 -0.99 19.21
CA GLN A 7 12.11 -2.28 19.85
C GLN A 7 10.63 -2.60 19.82
N ILE A 8 10.29 -3.85 19.48
CA ILE A 8 8.91 -4.33 19.45
C ILE A 8 8.80 -5.79 19.89
N ASP A 9 7.69 -6.10 20.57
CA ASP A 9 7.28 -7.47 20.89
C ASP A 9 6.29 -7.97 19.84
N LEU A 10 6.60 -9.12 19.23
CA LEU A 10 5.83 -9.73 18.14
C LEU A 10 5.27 -11.07 18.62
N SER A 11 3.98 -11.31 18.36
CA SER A 11 3.30 -12.59 18.69
C SER A 11 3.53 -13.66 17.62
N HIS A 12 4.76 -13.75 17.12
CA HIS A 12 5.17 -14.66 16.04
C HIS A 12 6.47 -15.40 16.43
N PRO A 13 6.72 -16.60 15.86
CA PRO A 13 7.95 -17.33 16.07
C PRO A 13 9.13 -16.60 15.40
N ALA A 14 10.32 -16.72 15.98
CA ALA A 14 11.53 -16.02 15.55
C ALA A 14 11.88 -16.33 14.09
N GLU A 15 11.66 -17.57 13.63
CA GLU A 15 11.95 -18.00 12.26
C GLU A 15 11.10 -17.26 11.22
N ARG A 16 9.86 -16.90 11.57
CA ARG A 16 8.98 -16.12 10.67
C ARG A 16 9.43 -14.68 10.58
N VAL A 17 9.86 -14.10 11.70
CA VAL A 17 10.42 -12.75 11.72
C VAL A 17 11.73 -12.71 10.95
N TRP A 18 12.60 -13.71 11.14
CA TRP A 18 13.84 -13.86 10.41
C TRP A 18 13.62 -13.91 8.89
N LEU A 19 12.62 -14.68 8.45
CA LEU A 19 12.24 -14.73 7.04
C LEU A 19 11.82 -13.34 6.53
N ALA A 20 11.00 -12.60 7.28
CA ALA A 20 10.57 -11.26 6.89
C ALA A 20 11.72 -10.23 6.85
N LEU A 21 12.78 -10.43 7.64
CA LEU A 21 13.97 -9.57 7.66
C LEU A 21 14.98 -9.88 6.55
N THR A 22 15.04 -11.13 6.08
CA THR A 22 16.09 -11.60 5.15
C THR A 22 15.58 -11.87 3.74
N ASP A 23 14.29 -12.14 3.57
CA ASP A 23 13.68 -12.33 2.27
C ASP A 23 13.41 -10.97 1.59
N ARG A 24 13.93 -10.81 0.38
CA ARG A 24 13.87 -9.55 -0.38
C ARG A 24 12.44 -9.17 -0.77
N GLU A 25 11.61 -10.15 -1.11
CA GLU A 25 10.23 -9.87 -1.50
C GLU A 25 9.42 -9.44 -0.28
N LEU A 26 9.67 -10.03 0.89
CA LEU A 26 9.02 -9.62 2.13
C LEU A 26 9.51 -8.26 2.60
N LEU A 27 10.81 -7.99 2.55
CA LEU A 27 11.38 -6.66 2.82
C LEU A 27 10.69 -5.56 1.99
N GLY A 28 10.50 -5.80 0.69
CA GLY A 28 9.79 -4.89 -0.21
C GLY A 28 8.33 -4.62 0.19
N ARG A 29 7.69 -5.55 0.90
CA ARG A 29 6.29 -5.41 1.30
C ARG A 29 6.09 -4.62 2.58
N TRP A 30 7.04 -4.66 3.51
CA TRP A 30 6.88 -3.99 4.81
C TRP A 30 7.80 -2.78 5.01
N PHE A 31 8.95 -2.71 4.32
CA PHE A 31 9.92 -1.64 4.47
C PHE A 31 10.20 -0.88 3.17
N ALA A 32 11.06 -1.44 2.31
CA ALA A 32 11.54 -0.86 1.07
C ALA A 32 11.94 -1.98 0.10
N GLU A 33 11.75 -1.74 -1.21
CA GLU A 33 12.11 -2.71 -2.23
C GLU A 33 13.63 -3.01 -2.17
N ALA A 34 13.98 -4.29 -2.23
CA ALA A 34 15.35 -4.77 -2.10
C ALA A 34 15.82 -5.44 -3.40
N GLU A 35 16.87 -4.88 -4.00
CA GLU A 35 17.47 -5.39 -5.24
C GLU A 35 18.88 -5.92 -4.96
N THR A 36 19.30 -6.99 -5.64
CA THR A 36 20.66 -7.53 -5.52
C THR A 36 21.62 -6.76 -6.40
N VAL A 37 22.81 -6.46 -5.88
CA VAL A 37 23.89 -5.91 -6.70
C VAL A 37 24.49 -7.04 -7.54
N GLU A 38 24.47 -6.90 -8.86
CA GLU A 38 25.01 -7.94 -9.74
C GLU A 38 26.49 -8.22 -9.43
N GLY A 39 26.81 -9.50 -9.26
CA GLY A 39 28.19 -9.96 -9.06
C GLY A 39 28.72 -9.83 -7.63
N VAL A 40 27.96 -9.31 -6.67
CA VAL A 40 28.37 -9.21 -5.27
C VAL A 40 27.35 -9.96 -4.38
N PRO A 41 27.67 -11.17 -3.90
CA PRO A 41 26.81 -11.84 -2.93
C PRO A 41 26.70 -10.99 -1.65
N ASP A 42 25.56 -11.08 -0.96
CA ASP A 42 25.30 -10.40 0.31
C ASP A 42 25.24 -8.86 0.26
N ARG A 43 25.25 -8.28 -0.95
CA ARG A 43 25.03 -6.84 -1.17
C ARG A 43 23.70 -6.58 -1.86
N LEU A 44 22.94 -5.65 -1.28
CA LEU A 44 21.60 -5.28 -1.72
C LEU A 44 21.49 -3.76 -1.81
N VAL A 45 20.63 -3.27 -2.68
CA VAL A 45 20.19 -1.86 -2.70
C VAL A 45 18.76 -1.82 -2.20
N LEU A 46 18.53 -1.08 -1.12
CA LEU A 46 17.21 -0.76 -0.61
C LEU A 46 16.74 0.55 -1.24
N HIS A 47 15.63 0.50 -1.96
CA HIS A 47 15.02 1.66 -2.62
C HIS A 47 14.27 2.53 -1.61
N THR A 48 15.04 3.25 -0.78
CA THR A 48 14.55 4.12 0.31
C THR A 48 14.43 5.59 -0.09
N ALA A 49 14.87 5.97 -1.30
CA ALA A 49 14.76 7.34 -1.76
C ALA A 49 13.30 7.83 -1.73
N GLY A 50 13.05 8.94 -1.05
CA GLY A 50 11.71 9.50 -0.88
C GLY A 50 10.96 9.00 0.36
N LEU A 51 11.53 8.08 1.15
CA LEU A 51 11.04 7.79 2.49
C LEU A 51 11.45 8.89 3.47
N ALA A 52 10.60 9.15 4.46
CA ALA A 52 10.89 10.15 5.49
C ALA A 52 12.19 9.80 6.23
N GLY A 53 13.14 10.74 6.25
CA GLY A 53 14.45 10.54 6.88
C GLY A 53 15.50 9.80 6.04
N PHE A 54 15.23 9.57 4.76
CA PHE A 54 16.17 8.98 3.78
C PHE A 54 16.34 9.94 2.60
N GLU A 55 17.58 10.30 2.26
CA GLU A 55 17.86 11.19 1.12
C GLU A 55 18.19 10.44 -0.16
N ALA A 56 18.63 9.18 -0.03
CA ALA A 56 19.01 8.33 -1.14
C ALA A 56 18.60 6.88 -0.87
N ASN A 57 18.78 6.04 -1.89
CA ASN A 57 18.76 4.60 -1.72
C ASN A 57 19.93 4.18 -0.84
N VAL A 58 19.68 3.21 0.04
CA VAL A 58 20.70 2.68 0.95
C VAL A 58 21.27 1.41 0.32
N GLU A 59 22.56 1.40 0.04
CA GLU A 59 23.26 0.17 -0.27
C GLU A 59 23.59 -0.55 1.05
N VAL A 60 23.21 -1.81 1.16
CA VAL A 60 23.42 -2.63 2.36
C VAL A 60 24.28 -3.83 2.03
N GLU A 61 25.21 -4.13 2.92
CA GLU A 61 26.07 -5.31 2.88
C GLU A 61 25.90 -6.08 4.17
N VAL A 62 25.62 -7.39 4.08
CA VAL A 62 25.51 -8.24 5.26
C VAL A 62 26.91 -8.53 5.81
N THR A 63 27.24 -7.98 6.97
CA THR A 63 28.54 -8.17 7.61
C THR A 63 28.53 -9.35 8.58
N GLU A 64 27.39 -9.61 9.23
CA GLU A 64 27.22 -10.74 10.14
C GLU A 64 25.81 -11.31 10.05
N ARG A 65 25.69 -12.64 10.06
CA ARG A 65 24.42 -13.36 9.99
C ARG A 65 24.47 -14.61 10.88
N GLN A 66 23.64 -14.63 11.91
CA GLN A 66 23.37 -15.78 12.76
C GLN A 66 21.87 -16.03 12.80
N GLU A 67 21.41 -17.07 12.12
CA GLU A 67 19.98 -17.36 12.05
C GLU A 67 19.48 -18.07 13.32
N PRO A 68 18.32 -17.70 13.88
CA PRO A 68 17.46 -16.55 13.56
C PRO A 68 17.73 -15.31 14.44
N ASP A 69 18.85 -15.27 15.16
CA ASP A 69 19.04 -14.40 16.33
C ASP A 69 19.65 -13.01 16.02
N LEU A 70 20.56 -12.90 15.05
CA LEU A 70 21.34 -11.69 14.81
C LEU A 70 21.64 -11.46 13.31
N LEU A 71 21.34 -10.26 12.84
CA LEU A 71 21.72 -9.77 11.51
C LEU A 71 22.39 -8.40 11.67
N VAL A 72 23.61 -8.25 11.15
CA VAL A 72 24.33 -6.97 11.12
C VAL A 72 24.56 -6.58 9.66
N LEU A 73 24.20 -5.34 9.34
CA LEU A 73 24.29 -4.76 8.01
C LEU A 73 25.17 -3.51 8.06
N SER A 74 26.09 -3.38 7.11
CA SER A 74 26.74 -2.11 6.79
C SER A 74 25.89 -1.38 5.76
N CYS A 75 25.47 -0.17 6.08
CA CYS A 75 24.58 0.66 5.27
C CYS A 75 25.35 1.88 4.74
N ASP A 76 25.34 2.08 3.42
CA ASP A 76 25.86 3.28 2.76
C ASP A 76 24.69 4.07 2.14
N GLU A 77 24.46 5.27 2.65
CA GLU A 77 23.51 6.23 2.10
C GLU A 77 24.26 7.44 1.53
N ALA A 78 24.51 7.44 0.22
CA ALA A 78 25.20 8.53 -0.48
C ALA A 78 26.56 8.92 0.15
N GLY A 79 27.33 7.93 0.61
CA GLY A 79 28.64 8.08 1.25
C GLY A 79 28.57 8.22 2.78
N ARG A 80 27.39 8.21 3.38
CA ARG A 80 27.21 8.14 4.83
C ARG A 80 27.12 6.69 5.25
N LEU A 81 28.08 6.25 6.05
CA LEU A 81 28.16 4.87 6.51
C LEU A 81 27.51 4.74 7.89
N SER A 82 26.71 3.71 8.03
CA SER A 82 26.06 3.33 9.28
C SER A 82 26.05 1.82 9.44
N GLU A 83 25.93 1.37 10.68
CA GLU A 83 25.80 -0.04 11.02
C GLU A 83 24.42 -0.27 11.59
N LEU A 84 23.66 -1.16 10.96
CA LEU A 84 22.34 -1.57 11.37
C LEU A 84 22.40 -2.97 11.97
N THR A 85 22.07 -3.08 13.26
CA THR A 85 21.99 -4.34 13.99
C THR A 85 20.53 -4.70 14.25
N CYS A 86 20.13 -5.89 13.82
CA CYS A 86 18.83 -6.48 14.09
C CYS A 86 19.01 -7.70 14.99
N THR A 87 18.39 -7.67 16.17
CA THR A 87 18.44 -8.76 17.15
C THR A 87 17.05 -9.33 17.37
N VAL A 88 16.89 -10.64 17.20
CA VAL A 88 15.64 -11.35 17.42
C VAL A 88 15.82 -12.26 18.63
N THR A 89 15.06 -12.00 19.69
CA THR A 89 15.11 -12.81 20.91
C THR A 89 13.78 -13.54 21.09
N ALA A 90 13.80 -14.88 21.12
CA ALA A 90 12.60 -15.65 21.39
C ALA A 90 12.05 -15.36 22.81
N THR A 91 10.72 -15.21 22.93
CA THR A 91 10.03 -15.00 24.21
C THR A 91 8.96 -16.06 24.41
N LYS A 92 8.32 -16.08 25.60
CA LYS A 92 7.23 -17.03 25.88
C LYS A 92 5.99 -16.83 24.99
N GLN A 93 5.80 -15.61 24.46
CA GLN A 93 4.61 -15.21 23.70
C GLN A 93 4.89 -15.05 22.20
N GLY A 94 6.14 -15.22 21.76
CA GLY A 94 6.58 -14.99 20.39
C GLY A 94 8.06 -14.64 20.35
N CYS A 95 8.39 -13.43 19.89
CA CYS A 95 9.75 -12.92 19.91
C CYS A 95 9.80 -11.41 20.12
N ARG A 96 10.94 -10.90 20.57
CA ARG A 96 11.28 -9.48 20.64
C ARG A 96 12.23 -9.17 19.50
N LEU A 97 11.94 -8.14 18.71
CA LEU A 97 12.82 -7.61 17.69
C LEU A 97 13.37 -6.26 18.17
N GLU A 98 14.69 -6.15 18.18
CA GLU A 98 15.43 -4.92 18.47
C GLU A 98 16.21 -4.53 17.20
N LEU A 99 16.09 -3.27 16.82
CA LEU A 99 16.73 -2.70 15.64
C LEU A 99 17.50 -1.46 16.07
N ARG A 100 18.80 -1.44 15.80
CA ARG A 100 19.71 -0.39 16.24
C ARG A 100 20.59 0.06 15.08
N GLU A 101 20.50 1.33 14.71
CA GLU A 101 21.29 1.95 13.66
C GLU A 101 22.27 2.96 14.27
N VAL A 102 23.56 2.81 13.99
CA VAL A 102 24.62 3.69 14.48
C VAL A 102 25.41 4.25 13.32
N SER A 103 25.52 5.57 13.22
CA SER A 103 26.36 6.20 12.20
C SER A 103 27.85 5.97 12.51
N THR A 104 28.58 5.37 11.56
CA THR A 104 30.02 5.10 11.66
C THR A 104 30.83 6.16 10.91
N HIS A 105 30.30 6.68 9.80
CA HIS A 105 30.90 7.77 9.03
C HIS A 105 29.84 8.74 8.48
N GLY A 106 30.04 10.04 8.67
CA GLY A 106 28.99 11.04 8.47
C GLY A 106 28.08 11.15 9.70
N ALA A 107 27.38 12.27 9.82
CA ALA A 107 26.41 12.49 10.88
C ALA A 107 25.06 12.79 10.25
N TRP A 108 24.00 12.20 10.79
CA TRP A 108 22.64 12.62 10.46
C TRP A 108 22.35 13.98 11.08
N SER A 109 21.65 14.84 10.34
CA SER A 109 21.13 16.07 10.91
C SER A 109 19.98 15.74 11.87
N ALA A 110 19.69 16.65 12.81
CA ALA A 110 18.52 16.51 13.69
C ALA A 110 17.20 16.44 12.89
N GLU A 111 17.15 17.11 11.73
CA GLU A 111 16.01 17.11 10.81
C GLU A 111 15.81 15.76 10.09
N GLN A 112 16.85 14.92 10.02
CA GLN A 112 16.78 13.57 9.45
C GLN A 112 16.50 12.50 10.50
N HIS A 113 17.04 12.67 11.70
CA HIS A 113 16.99 11.66 12.78
C HIS A 113 15.56 11.32 13.20
N GLU A 114 14.74 12.33 13.53
CA GLU A 114 13.38 12.11 14.04
C GLU A 114 12.44 11.50 12.96
N PRO A 115 12.39 12.00 11.71
CA PRO A 115 11.59 11.37 10.66
C PRO A 115 12.04 9.94 10.34
N ARG A 116 13.34 9.66 10.37
CA ARG A 116 13.89 8.31 10.12
C ARG A 116 13.48 7.34 11.23
N GLU A 117 13.64 7.73 12.49
CA GLU A 117 13.21 6.93 13.62
C GLU A 117 11.70 6.65 13.55
N GLN A 118 10.90 7.67 13.21
CA GLN A 118 9.45 7.51 13.08
C GLN A 118 9.07 6.57 11.93
N GLN A 119 9.74 6.67 10.78
CA GLN A 119 9.55 5.78 9.63
C GLN A 119 9.87 4.33 9.99
N LEU A 120 11.01 4.08 10.65
CA LEU A 120 11.40 2.75 11.12
C LEU A 120 10.39 2.21 12.14
N ARG A 121 9.99 3.04 13.12
CA ARG A 121 8.99 2.66 14.12
C ARG A 121 7.65 2.33 13.48
N GLN A 122 7.20 3.08 12.48
CA GLN A 122 5.95 2.80 11.77
C GLN A 122 6.04 1.50 10.97
N ALA A 123 7.14 1.27 10.25
CA ALA A 123 7.36 0.03 9.52
C ALA A 123 7.34 -1.19 10.46
N LEU A 124 7.99 -1.09 11.62
CA LEU A 124 8.06 -2.17 12.60
C LEU A 124 6.75 -2.40 13.38
N THR A 125 5.98 -1.35 13.67
CA THR A 125 4.76 -1.46 14.51
C THR A 125 3.49 -1.73 13.70
N VAL A 126 3.46 -1.35 12.43
CA VAL A 126 2.26 -1.48 11.59
C VAL A 126 2.47 -2.48 10.47
N ARG A 127 3.49 -2.27 9.63
CA ARG A 127 3.65 -3.02 8.37
C ARG A 127 4.21 -4.42 8.60
N LEU A 128 5.24 -4.55 9.43
CA LEU A 128 5.87 -5.83 9.71
C LEU A 128 4.87 -6.82 10.36
N PRO A 129 4.10 -6.46 11.42
CA PRO A 129 3.09 -7.35 11.98
C PRO A 129 2.05 -7.80 10.94
N ALA A 130 1.59 -6.88 10.08
CA ALA A 130 0.62 -7.22 9.03
C ALA A 130 1.15 -8.27 8.04
N ILE A 131 2.43 -8.19 7.65
CA ILE A 131 3.07 -9.20 6.79
C ILE A 131 3.28 -10.52 7.53
N LEU A 132 3.64 -10.47 8.81
CA LEU A 132 3.79 -11.68 9.62
C LEU A 132 2.45 -12.41 9.84
N ASP A 133 1.36 -11.67 10.05
CA ASP A 133 0.01 -12.20 10.10
C ASP A 133 -0.38 -12.84 8.76
N TRP A 134 -0.16 -12.14 7.65
CA TRP A 134 -0.41 -12.69 6.31
C TRP A 134 0.36 -14.00 6.06
N LEU A 135 1.64 -14.07 6.42
CA LEU A 135 2.44 -15.30 6.35
C LEU A 135 1.87 -16.41 7.23
N ALA A 136 1.39 -16.07 8.43
CA ALA A 136 0.76 -17.04 9.32
C ALA A 136 -0.54 -17.60 8.71
N PHE A 137 -1.36 -16.77 8.07
CA PHE A 137 -2.57 -17.21 7.37
C PHE A 137 -2.24 -18.13 6.18
N GLN A 138 -1.25 -17.78 5.36
CA GLN A 138 -0.83 -18.62 4.22
C GLN A 138 -0.40 -20.02 4.68
N GLN A 139 0.31 -20.14 5.81
CA GLN A 139 0.70 -21.45 6.37
C GLN A 139 -0.50 -22.31 6.78
N VAL A 140 -1.64 -21.71 7.16
CA VAL A 140 -2.86 -22.43 7.49
C VAL A 140 -3.61 -22.89 6.24
N ASP A 141 -3.69 -22.03 5.22
CA ASP A 141 -4.38 -22.35 3.96
C ASP A 141 -3.68 -23.44 3.14
N LEU A 142 -2.33 -23.47 3.13
CA LEU A 142 -1.56 -24.52 2.45
C LEU A 142 -1.75 -25.91 3.09
N ARG A 143 -2.07 -25.98 4.39
CA ARG A 143 -2.38 -27.26 5.07
C ARG A 143 -3.76 -27.82 4.74
N ARG A 144 -4.62 -27.08 4.02
CA ARG A 144 -5.91 -27.59 3.53
C ARG A 144 -5.78 -28.37 2.22
N GLY A 145 -4.70 -28.16 1.47
CA GLY A 145 -4.43 -28.84 0.19
C GLY A 145 -3.71 -30.20 0.32
N ASP A 146 -3.02 -30.45 1.43
CA ASP A 146 -2.25 -31.68 1.68
C ASP A 146 -2.99 -32.72 2.54
N ALA A 147 -4.24 -32.46 2.93
CA ALA A 147 -5.12 -33.49 3.47
C ALA A 147 -5.62 -34.35 2.29
N GLY A 148 -4.96 -35.49 2.10
CA GLY A 148 -5.20 -36.43 1.02
C GLY A 148 -6.68 -36.76 0.77
N LEU A 149 -6.93 -37.10 -0.49
CA LEU A 149 -8.00 -37.93 -1.01
C LEU A 149 -8.70 -38.77 0.08
N THR A 150 -10.03 -38.65 0.14
CA THR A 150 -10.98 -39.54 0.85
C THR A 150 -10.81 -39.64 2.37
N ALA A 151 -11.47 -38.75 3.11
CA ALA A 151 -12.10 -39.12 4.37
C ALA A 151 -13.61 -39.17 4.13
N GLU A 152 -14.09 -40.35 3.73
CA GLU A 152 -15.50 -40.70 3.86
C GLU A 152 -15.94 -40.39 5.30
N LEU A 153 -17.10 -39.73 5.43
CA LEU A 153 -17.79 -39.54 6.70
C LEU A 153 -17.93 -40.91 7.40
N PRO A 154 -17.42 -41.10 8.63
CA PRO A 154 -17.64 -42.34 9.35
C PRO A 154 -19.10 -42.36 9.83
N LEU A 155 -19.93 -43.14 9.13
CA LEU A 155 -21.20 -43.60 9.64
C LEU A 155 -20.94 -44.35 10.96
N ILE A 156 -21.62 -43.90 12.00
CA ILE A 156 -21.59 -44.46 13.35
C ILE A 156 -22.10 -45.91 13.29
N GLY A 157 -21.18 -46.86 13.29
CA GLY A 157 -21.44 -48.30 13.45
C GLY A 157 -21.23 -48.73 14.89
N VAL A 158 -22.31 -48.81 15.65
CA VAL A 158 -22.34 -49.42 17.00
C VAL A 158 -22.27 -50.95 16.88
N ARG A 159 -21.15 -51.55 17.32
CA ARG A 159 -21.04 -52.78 18.17
C ARG A 159 -19.69 -53.46 17.99
N GLY A 160 -19.09 -53.89 19.12
CA GLY A 160 -18.13 -54.99 19.10
C GLY A 160 -16.94 -54.85 20.04
N ARG A 161 -17.17 -55.09 21.33
CA ARG A 161 -16.13 -55.30 22.36
C ARG A 161 -15.25 -56.51 22.00
N ALA A 162 -13.96 -56.29 21.79
CA ALA A 162 -12.91 -57.30 22.00
C ALA A 162 -11.57 -56.59 22.25
N GLY A 163 -11.02 -56.75 23.46
CA GLY A 163 -9.78 -56.10 23.87
C GLY A 163 -8.52 -56.88 23.51
N ARG A 164 -7.37 -56.19 23.43
CA ARG A 164 -6.10 -56.54 24.11
C ARG A 164 -4.94 -55.61 23.70
N ASN A 165 -4.32 -55.04 24.74
CA ASN A 165 -2.88 -54.79 24.97
C ASN A 165 -2.12 -53.62 24.26
N PRO A 166 -1.65 -52.61 25.03
CA PRO A 166 -0.74 -51.54 24.58
C PRO A 166 0.71 -51.83 25.00
N ARG A 167 1.39 -52.77 24.33
CA ARG A 167 2.84 -53.02 24.55
C ARG A 167 3.50 -53.58 23.29
N ARG A 168 3.62 -52.79 22.21
CA ARG A 168 4.55 -53.07 21.09
C ARG A 168 4.52 -51.96 20.03
N ARG A 169 5.24 -50.85 20.27
CA ARG A 169 5.80 -50.03 19.16
C ARG A 169 6.90 -49.04 19.60
N ARG A 170 7.63 -49.37 20.68
CA ARG A 170 8.97 -48.85 20.94
C ARG A 170 9.97 -49.88 20.40
N THR A 171 10.27 -49.80 19.10
CA THR A 171 11.43 -50.41 18.41
C THR A 171 11.17 -50.36 16.90
N LEU A 172 11.58 -49.26 16.26
CA LEU A 172 12.04 -49.17 14.88
C LEU A 172 12.75 -47.80 14.79
N VAL A 173 14.04 -47.76 15.16
CA VAL A 173 15.19 -47.77 14.23
C VAL A 173 15.43 -46.32 13.77
N ALA A 174 16.38 -45.54 14.30
CA ALA A 174 17.72 -45.85 14.81
C ALA A 174 18.61 -46.61 13.80
N VAL A 175 18.55 -46.21 12.52
CA VAL A 175 19.56 -46.48 11.48
C VAL A 175 19.45 -45.35 10.46
N VAL A 176 20.14 -44.22 10.65
CA VAL A 176 20.91 -43.42 9.63
C VAL A 176 21.83 -42.43 10.39
N ALA A 177 22.50 -42.89 11.45
CA ALA A 177 23.50 -42.12 12.20
C ALA A 177 24.91 -42.74 12.03
N GLY A 178 25.20 -43.25 10.82
CA GLY A 178 26.39 -44.07 10.59
C GLY A 178 26.94 -44.07 9.17
N ALA A 179 26.68 -43.04 8.37
CA ALA A 179 27.18 -43.00 6.99
C ALA A 179 27.36 -41.59 6.39
N VAL A 180 28.03 -40.65 7.06
CA VAL A 180 28.86 -39.59 6.43
C VAL A 180 29.95 -39.10 7.40
N LEU A 181 30.68 -40.04 8.01
CA LEU A 181 32.03 -39.80 8.51
C LEU A 181 32.92 -40.74 7.71
N VAL A 182 33.99 -40.20 7.12
CA VAL A 182 34.90 -40.79 6.10
C VAL A 182 34.62 -40.33 4.66
N ALA A 183 34.86 -39.04 4.39
CA ALA A 183 35.38 -38.45 3.14
C ALA A 183 35.32 -36.91 3.26
N GLY A 184 36.37 -36.10 3.15
CA GLY A 184 37.79 -36.34 2.98
C GLY A 184 38.54 -35.11 3.47
N THR A 185 39.60 -35.36 4.23
CA THR A 185 40.67 -34.41 4.55
C THR A 185 41.72 -34.48 3.45
N ALA A 186 41.87 -33.41 2.67
CA ALA A 186 43.07 -33.09 1.89
C ALA A 186 43.06 -31.55 1.70
N ALA A 187 43.72 -30.80 2.57
CA ALA A 187 45.11 -30.37 2.42
C ALA A 187 45.33 -29.47 1.20
N TRP A 188 45.32 -28.14 1.42
CA TRP A 188 46.19 -27.21 0.69
C TRP A 188 46.69 -26.12 1.66
N VAL A 189 48.00 -26.17 1.90
CA VAL A 189 48.84 -25.11 2.44
C VAL A 189 49.79 -24.73 1.31
N ALA A 190 49.62 -23.55 0.71
CA ALA A 190 50.67 -22.79 0.04
C ALA A 190 50.17 -21.36 -0.30
N LEU A 191 50.78 -20.39 0.38
CA LEU A 191 50.74 -18.92 0.30
C LEU A 191 50.99 -18.33 -1.13
N PRO A 192 50.69 -17.04 -1.43
CA PRO A 192 51.37 -15.86 -0.83
C PRO A 192 50.52 -14.61 -0.48
N PRO A 193 51.07 -13.70 0.36
CA PRO A 193 50.47 -12.41 0.71
C PRO A 193 50.94 -11.26 -0.21
N ASP A 194 50.21 -10.15 -0.13
CA ASP A 194 50.56 -8.78 -0.56
C ASP A 194 50.90 -8.53 -2.04
N ALA A 195 50.01 -7.77 -2.69
CA ALA A 195 50.39 -6.85 -3.75
C ALA A 195 49.55 -5.56 -3.66
N LYS A 196 50.15 -4.55 -3.02
CA LYS A 196 49.84 -3.13 -3.22
C LYS A 196 50.06 -2.76 -4.71
N PRO A 197 49.21 -1.91 -5.28
CA PRO A 197 49.71 -0.92 -6.25
C PRO A 197 49.37 0.53 -5.86
N THR A 198 50.45 1.24 -5.54
CA THR A 198 50.81 2.63 -5.83
C THR A 198 49.89 3.44 -6.76
N ALA A 199 49.69 4.70 -6.36
CA ALA A 199 48.97 5.76 -7.06
C ALA A 199 49.70 6.35 -8.29
N ALA A 200 48.87 6.89 -9.20
CA ALA A 200 49.09 8.00 -10.16
C ALA A 200 50.00 7.71 -11.40
N PRO A 201 49.72 8.28 -12.60
CA PRO A 201 49.24 9.67 -12.83
C PRO A 201 48.06 9.88 -13.80
N ALA A 202 47.42 11.05 -13.69
CA ALA A 202 46.57 11.66 -14.73
C ALA A 202 47.45 12.14 -15.92
N PRO A 203 46.95 12.08 -17.17
CA PRO A 203 46.31 13.24 -17.83
C PRO A 203 45.17 12.74 -18.79
N THR A 204 44.35 13.50 -19.52
CA THR A 204 44.45 14.82 -20.15
C THR A 204 43.02 15.27 -20.48
N ALA A 205 42.75 16.57 -20.37
CA ALA A 205 41.54 17.19 -20.89
C ALA A 205 41.47 17.12 -22.42
N THR A 206 40.29 16.81 -22.97
CA THR A 206 39.93 17.09 -24.36
C THR A 206 38.71 17.98 -24.37
N ALA A 207 38.89 19.15 -24.98
CA ALA A 207 37.89 20.19 -25.16
C ALA A 207 37.03 19.98 -26.42
N SER A 208 35.86 20.65 -26.42
CA SER A 208 35.18 21.34 -27.54
C SER A 208 33.77 20.81 -27.89
N PRO A 209 32.86 21.61 -28.48
CA PRO A 209 32.73 23.08 -28.45
C PRO A 209 31.30 23.60 -28.13
N THR A 210 31.28 24.90 -27.85
CA THR A 210 30.20 25.90 -27.87
C THR A 210 29.02 25.66 -28.83
N VAL A 211 27.79 25.82 -28.31
CA VAL A 211 26.69 26.49 -29.05
C VAL A 211 26.03 27.53 -28.13
N THR A 212 26.08 28.77 -28.60
CA THR A 212 25.47 29.97 -28.02
C THR A 212 24.15 30.28 -28.76
N ALA A 213 23.25 30.97 -28.06
CA ALA A 213 22.05 31.70 -28.50
C ALA A 213 20.75 30.87 -28.68
N GLY A 214 19.57 31.34 -28.28
CA GLY A 214 19.24 32.68 -27.81
C GLY A 214 17.87 32.76 -27.14
N ARG A 215 17.78 33.74 -26.23
CA ARG A 215 16.54 34.29 -25.66
C ARG A 215 15.83 35.11 -26.72
N PRO A 216 14.48 35.13 -26.72
CA PRO A 216 13.84 36.42 -26.79
C PRO A 216 12.75 36.59 -25.72
N THR A 217 12.91 37.66 -24.95
CA THR A 217 11.88 38.34 -24.19
C THR A 217 11.13 39.25 -25.16
N VAL A 218 9.82 39.11 -25.32
CA VAL A 218 8.91 40.21 -25.72
C VAL A 218 7.51 39.98 -25.11
N ALA A 219 7.14 40.83 -24.14
CA ALA A 219 5.79 41.38 -23.98
C ALA A 219 5.82 42.82 -24.57
N PRO A 220 4.72 43.60 -24.73
CA PRO A 220 3.31 43.41 -24.37
C PRO A 220 2.33 43.80 -25.53
N THR A 221 1.00 43.86 -25.29
CA THR A 221 0.11 45.02 -25.58
C THR A 221 -1.38 44.66 -25.85
N ALA A 222 -2.23 45.27 -25.01
CA ALA A 222 -3.63 45.76 -25.09
C ALA A 222 -4.65 45.32 -26.18
N THR A 223 -5.85 44.95 -25.69
CA THR A 223 -7.26 45.37 -25.97
C THR A 223 -7.47 46.42 -27.10
N PRO A 224 -8.59 46.49 -27.89
CA PRO A 224 -9.98 46.41 -27.36
C PRO A 224 -11.15 45.97 -28.30
N SER A 225 -12.34 45.85 -27.69
CA SER A 225 -13.70 46.22 -28.15
C SER A 225 -14.29 45.72 -29.49
N ALA A 226 -15.48 45.07 -29.43
CA ALA A 226 -16.69 45.51 -30.16
C ALA A 226 -17.96 44.69 -29.81
N ARG A 227 -18.94 45.41 -29.24
CA ARG A 227 -20.42 45.24 -29.31
C ARG A 227 -20.92 46.14 -30.48
N PRO A 228 -22.19 46.19 -31.00
CA PRO A 228 -23.50 45.53 -30.73
C PRO A 228 -24.05 44.80 -32.01
N THR A 229 -25.29 44.25 -32.08
CA THR A 229 -26.51 44.95 -32.58
C THR A 229 -27.83 44.31 -32.09
N ARG A 230 -28.82 45.18 -31.83
CA ARG A 230 -30.28 44.92 -31.63
C ARG A 230 -30.99 44.61 -32.96
N THR A 231 -32.09 43.84 -32.91
CA THR A 231 -33.28 43.95 -33.79
C THR A 231 -34.49 43.29 -33.08
N THR A 232 -35.32 44.03 -32.33
CA THR A 232 -36.69 44.53 -32.64
C THR A 232 -37.84 43.52 -32.79
N ALA A 233 -38.91 43.85 -32.05
CA ALA A 233 -40.21 43.22 -31.88
C ALA A 233 -41.15 43.22 -33.11
N SER A 234 -42.13 42.32 -33.10
CA SER A 234 -43.54 42.42 -33.55
C SER A 234 -44.17 41.01 -33.48
N ALA A 235 -45.45 40.73 -33.24
CA ALA A 235 -46.68 41.51 -33.20
C ALA A 235 -47.75 40.85 -32.31
N THR A 236 -48.68 41.68 -31.84
CA THR A 236 -49.93 41.38 -31.13
C THR A 236 -51.04 40.94 -32.08
N THR A 237 -51.89 39.96 -31.69
CA THR A 237 -53.37 39.83 -31.90
C THR A 237 -53.77 38.39 -31.56
N ARG A 238 -54.94 38.00 -31.03
CA ARG A 238 -56.21 38.59 -30.55
C ARG A 238 -56.95 37.41 -29.84
N PRO A 239 -57.82 37.62 -28.84
CA PRO A 239 -58.47 36.53 -28.10
C PRO A 239 -59.72 36.01 -28.84
N SER A 240 -60.07 34.75 -28.61
CA SER A 240 -61.40 34.21 -28.89
C SER A 240 -61.91 33.40 -27.71
N LEU A 241 -63.04 33.86 -27.16
CA LEU A 241 -63.84 33.27 -26.11
C LEU A 241 -64.91 32.37 -26.74
N THR A 242 -65.13 31.16 -26.24
CA THR A 242 -66.45 30.49 -26.07
C THR A 242 -66.30 29.12 -25.36
N PRO A 243 -67.37 28.53 -24.78
CA PRO A 243 -67.34 28.13 -23.37
C PRO A 243 -67.72 26.66 -23.08
N SER A 244 -67.45 26.26 -21.83
CA SER A 244 -68.20 25.32 -21.00
C SER A 244 -68.32 23.85 -21.44
N ALA A 245 -67.53 22.98 -20.79
CA ALA A 245 -67.91 21.61 -20.49
C ALA A 245 -67.63 21.32 -19.00
N LYS A 246 -68.74 21.27 -18.25
CA LYS A 246 -69.11 20.51 -17.03
C LYS A 246 -68.00 19.90 -16.13
N PRO A 247 -68.12 20.03 -14.79
CA PRO A 247 -67.03 19.81 -13.85
C PRO A 247 -66.73 18.32 -13.66
N SER A 248 -65.51 17.91 -13.98
CA SER A 248 -64.96 16.65 -13.49
C SER A 248 -64.22 16.92 -12.19
N ARG A 249 -64.52 16.09 -11.19
CA ARG A 249 -63.99 16.17 -9.81
C ARG A 249 -62.48 16.40 -9.84
N THR A 250 -62.04 17.58 -9.44
CA THR A 250 -60.65 17.87 -9.10
C THR A 250 -60.26 16.96 -7.95
N ALA A 251 -59.62 15.83 -8.27
CA ALA A 251 -58.72 15.20 -7.33
C ALA A 251 -57.72 16.28 -6.93
N ALA A 252 -57.67 16.61 -5.64
CA ALA A 252 -56.67 17.50 -5.10
C ALA A 252 -55.32 16.98 -5.58
N SER A 253 -54.70 17.73 -6.49
CA SER A 253 -53.35 17.44 -6.95
C SER A 253 -52.49 17.51 -5.72
N VAL A 254 -52.05 16.33 -5.24
CA VAL A 254 -50.95 16.23 -4.30
C VAL A 254 -49.85 17.12 -4.87
N PRO A 255 -49.30 18.08 -4.09
CA PRO A 255 -48.21 18.90 -4.59
C PRO A 255 -47.13 17.95 -5.14
N PRO A 256 -46.62 18.19 -6.36
CA PRO A 256 -45.54 17.38 -6.88
C PRO A 256 -44.42 17.37 -5.82
N PRO A 257 -43.83 16.20 -5.53
CA PRO A 257 -42.73 16.12 -4.58
C PRO A 257 -41.68 17.17 -4.96
N PRO A 258 -41.10 17.89 -3.99
CA PRO A 258 -40.11 18.90 -4.29
C PRO A 258 -39.01 18.26 -5.13
N SER A 259 -38.74 18.83 -6.31
CA SER A 259 -37.63 18.40 -7.15
C SER A 259 -36.36 18.37 -6.29
N PRO A 260 -35.66 17.23 -6.17
CA PRO A 260 -34.47 17.15 -5.34
C PRO A 260 -33.50 18.21 -5.84
N THR A 261 -33.05 19.08 -4.93
CA THR A 261 -31.97 20.01 -5.21
C THR A 261 -30.79 19.19 -5.72
N PRO A 262 -30.22 19.52 -6.90
CA PRO A 262 -29.12 18.73 -7.45
C PRO A 262 -27.91 18.88 -6.53
N MET A 263 -27.65 17.84 -5.75
CA MET A 263 -26.38 17.68 -5.05
C MET A 263 -25.29 17.53 -6.11
N VAL A 264 -24.11 18.07 -5.82
CA VAL A 264 -22.95 17.95 -6.71
C VAL A 264 -21.91 17.10 -5.99
N ALA A 265 -21.28 16.19 -6.71
CA ALA A 265 -20.17 15.39 -6.19
C ALA A 265 -18.96 15.54 -7.10
N ARG A 266 -17.78 15.55 -6.50
CA ARG A 266 -16.50 15.50 -7.21
C ARG A 266 -15.73 14.29 -6.71
N TYR A 267 -15.24 13.49 -7.64
CA TYR A 267 -14.32 12.38 -7.37
C TYR A 267 -12.89 12.82 -7.69
N GLN A 268 -11.94 12.34 -6.89
CA GLN A 268 -10.52 12.37 -7.22
C GLN A 268 -9.80 11.16 -6.61
N THR A 269 -8.73 10.73 -7.26
CA THR A 269 -7.81 9.73 -6.73
C THR A 269 -6.73 10.46 -5.92
N ASP A 270 -6.71 10.30 -4.60
CA ASP A 270 -5.78 11.01 -3.70
C ASP A 270 -4.38 10.38 -3.73
N SER A 271 -4.31 9.05 -3.68
CA SER A 271 -3.05 8.30 -3.80
C SER A 271 -3.22 7.01 -4.59
N THR A 272 -2.19 6.60 -5.33
CA THR A 272 -2.18 5.35 -6.12
C THR A 272 -1.13 4.37 -5.60
N ARG A 273 -1.43 3.08 -5.69
CA ARG A 273 -0.60 1.96 -5.23
C ARG A 273 -0.60 0.88 -6.32
N LEU A 274 0.34 -0.06 -6.24
CA LEU A 274 0.44 -1.13 -7.23
C LEU A 274 -0.83 -2.01 -7.31
N PHE A 275 -1.50 -2.24 -6.18
CA PHE A 275 -2.71 -3.07 -6.06
C PHE A 275 -3.90 -2.31 -5.47
N GLY A 276 -3.92 -0.99 -5.60
CA GLY A 276 -5.00 -0.19 -5.03
C GLY A 276 -4.82 1.30 -5.18
N TYR A 277 -5.76 2.05 -4.64
CA TYR A 277 -5.69 3.51 -4.53
C TYR A 277 -6.61 3.96 -3.39
N THR A 278 -6.41 5.19 -2.93
CA THR A 278 -7.36 5.86 -2.05
C THR A 278 -8.18 6.83 -2.89
N GLY A 279 -9.49 6.60 -2.93
CA GLY A 279 -10.46 7.45 -3.62
C GLY A 279 -11.07 8.45 -2.64
N GLU A 280 -11.22 9.69 -3.08
CA GLU A 280 -11.90 10.73 -2.31
C GLU A 280 -13.10 11.27 -3.10
N ILE A 281 -14.23 11.43 -2.41
CA ILE A 281 -15.44 12.04 -2.96
C ILE A 281 -15.87 13.19 -2.06
N VAL A 282 -15.96 14.38 -2.64
CA VAL A 282 -16.51 15.56 -1.97
C VAL A 282 -17.92 15.80 -2.46
N VAL A 283 -18.88 15.63 -1.56
CA VAL A 283 -20.30 15.91 -1.78
C VAL A 283 -20.62 17.32 -1.32
N GLN A 284 -21.25 18.12 -2.17
CA GLN A 284 -21.65 19.49 -1.90
C GLN A 284 -23.16 19.67 -2.08
N ASN A 285 -23.76 20.40 -1.12
CA ASN A 285 -25.14 20.86 -1.22
C ASN A 285 -25.18 22.34 -1.60
N PRO A 286 -25.36 22.69 -2.89
CA PRO A 286 -25.44 24.09 -3.31
C PRO A 286 -26.81 24.73 -3.03
N GLY A 287 -27.80 23.98 -2.54
CA GLY A 287 -29.14 24.52 -2.28
C GLY A 287 -29.30 25.18 -0.93
N ASP A 288 -30.53 25.65 -0.70
CA ASP A 288 -30.91 26.45 0.48
C ASP A 288 -31.53 25.61 1.62
N ALA A 289 -31.69 24.30 1.42
CA ALA A 289 -32.24 23.36 2.41
C ALA A 289 -31.29 22.19 2.69
N PRO A 290 -31.23 21.66 3.93
CA PRO A 290 -30.41 20.50 4.24
C PRO A 290 -30.90 19.25 3.50
N VAL A 291 -29.97 18.42 3.02
CA VAL A 291 -30.28 17.17 2.30
C VAL A 291 -29.80 15.98 3.14
N ALA A 292 -30.73 15.17 3.62
CA ALA A 292 -30.45 13.99 4.47
C ALA A 292 -30.26 12.69 3.67
N ASP A 293 -31.07 12.49 2.63
CA ASP A 293 -31.13 11.21 1.90
C ASP A 293 -30.27 11.20 0.63
N TRP A 294 -29.05 11.75 0.74
CA TRP A 294 -28.12 11.69 -0.38
C TRP A 294 -27.46 10.31 -0.47
N ALA A 295 -27.20 9.88 -1.70
CA ALA A 295 -26.49 8.66 -1.97
C ALA A 295 -25.52 8.87 -3.14
N VAL A 296 -24.27 8.47 -2.94
CA VAL A 296 -23.27 8.38 -4.00
C VAL A 296 -23.11 6.93 -4.39
N VAL A 297 -23.24 6.64 -5.67
CA VAL A 297 -23.06 5.29 -6.24
C VAL A 297 -21.80 5.29 -7.08
N VAL A 298 -20.84 4.47 -6.67
CA VAL A 298 -19.57 4.25 -7.37
C VAL A 298 -19.56 2.83 -7.91
N SER A 299 -19.33 2.64 -9.20
CA SER A 299 -19.16 1.30 -9.78
C SER A 299 -17.69 1.05 -10.04
N LEU A 300 -17.18 -0.06 -9.52
CA LEU A 300 -15.77 -0.43 -9.65
C LEU A 300 -15.59 -1.56 -10.66
N ALA A 301 -14.36 -1.68 -11.17
CA ALA A 301 -13.98 -2.78 -12.04
C ALA A 301 -14.08 -4.13 -11.32
N GLU A 302 -14.25 -5.20 -12.08
CA GLU A 302 -14.23 -6.56 -11.53
C GLU A 302 -12.91 -6.89 -10.84
N GLY A 303 -12.99 -7.70 -9.78
CA GLY A 303 -11.83 -8.11 -8.99
C GLY A 303 -11.32 -7.02 -8.03
N THR A 304 -12.14 -5.98 -7.77
CA THR A 304 -11.85 -4.95 -6.78
C THR A 304 -12.66 -5.12 -5.49
N THR A 305 -12.03 -4.78 -4.38
CA THR A 305 -12.66 -4.68 -3.06
C THR A 305 -12.48 -3.27 -2.50
N VAL A 306 -13.42 -2.85 -1.66
CA VAL A 306 -13.31 -1.58 -0.95
C VAL A 306 -13.30 -1.85 0.53
N ASP A 307 -12.35 -1.21 1.19
CA ASP A 307 -12.11 -1.26 2.62
C ASP A 307 -11.92 0.19 3.13
N ASP A 308 -11.80 0.34 4.44
CA ASP A 308 -11.41 1.59 5.11
C ASP A 308 -12.18 2.83 4.63
N VAL A 309 -13.50 2.79 4.75
CA VAL A 309 -14.38 3.91 4.35
C VAL A 309 -14.56 4.87 5.51
N ASP A 310 -14.17 6.12 5.30
CA ASP A 310 -14.34 7.23 6.24
C ASP A 310 -15.32 8.28 5.71
N GLY A 311 -16.03 8.93 6.64
CA GLY A 311 -16.93 10.05 6.32
C GLY A 311 -18.30 9.65 5.73
N ALA A 312 -18.57 8.35 5.56
CA ALA A 312 -19.86 7.83 5.14
C ALA A 312 -20.14 6.41 5.65
N ASN A 313 -21.42 6.06 5.76
CA ASN A 313 -21.88 4.68 5.78
C ASN A 313 -21.87 4.13 4.36
N TRP A 314 -21.52 2.85 4.19
CA TRP A 314 -21.47 2.24 2.87
C TRP A 314 -22.08 0.85 2.85
N ARG A 315 -22.53 0.45 1.67
CA ARG A 315 -22.91 -0.93 1.35
C ARG A 315 -22.48 -1.28 -0.06
N LYS A 316 -22.17 -2.55 -0.29
CA LYS A 316 -21.83 -3.10 -1.61
C LYS A 316 -23.00 -3.87 -2.18
N ASP A 317 -23.34 -3.60 -3.43
CA ASP A 317 -24.31 -4.33 -4.24
C ASP A 317 -23.63 -4.76 -5.54
N GLY A 318 -23.17 -6.01 -5.59
CA GLY A 318 -22.36 -6.51 -6.70
C GLY A 318 -21.07 -5.69 -6.90
N ARG A 319 -20.97 -4.97 -8.02
CA ARG A 319 -19.83 -4.10 -8.37
C ARG A 319 -20.04 -2.64 -7.97
N SER A 320 -21.24 -2.29 -7.50
CA SER A 320 -21.60 -0.93 -7.11
C SER A 320 -21.50 -0.77 -5.60
N ILE A 321 -20.95 0.36 -5.19
CA ILE A 321 -20.82 0.77 -3.79
C ILE A 321 -21.69 1.99 -3.61
N ILE A 322 -22.52 1.94 -2.58
CA ILE A 322 -23.48 2.98 -2.25
C ILE A 322 -23.03 3.61 -0.94
N PHE A 323 -22.58 4.85 -1.01
CA PHE A 323 -22.23 5.67 0.15
C PHE A 323 -23.40 6.57 0.54
N THR A 324 -23.64 6.68 1.84
CA THR A 324 -24.70 7.49 2.46
C THR A 324 -24.16 8.09 3.77
N GLY A 325 -24.71 9.18 4.27
CA GLY A 325 -24.17 9.78 5.49
C GLY A 325 -25.09 10.79 6.15
N ALA A 326 -24.50 11.62 7.00
CA ALA A 326 -25.23 12.67 7.71
C ALA A 326 -25.79 13.73 6.73
N ALA A 327 -26.82 14.44 7.18
CA ALA A 327 -27.43 15.48 6.36
C ALA A 327 -26.44 16.62 6.06
N VAL A 328 -26.28 16.96 4.78
CA VAL A 328 -25.42 18.07 4.35
C VAL A 328 -26.22 19.36 4.41
N ARG A 329 -25.75 20.30 5.24
CA ARG A 329 -26.38 21.62 5.40
C ARG A 329 -26.34 22.43 4.08
N PRO A 330 -27.22 23.43 3.92
CA PRO A 330 -27.13 24.40 2.82
C PRO A 330 -25.72 24.99 2.70
N GLY A 331 -25.15 24.97 1.49
CA GLY A 331 -23.77 25.41 1.22
C GLY A 331 -22.66 24.54 1.85
N GLY A 332 -23.03 23.45 2.53
CA GLY A 332 -22.10 22.56 3.22
C GLY A 332 -21.47 21.52 2.31
N THR A 333 -20.44 20.87 2.82
CA THR A 333 -19.73 19.77 2.17
C THR A 333 -19.61 18.57 3.10
N GLN A 334 -19.51 17.39 2.51
CA GLN A 334 -19.18 16.13 3.17
C GLN A 334 -18.10 15.44 2.35
N THR A 335 -16.99 15.08 2.99
CA THR A 335 -15.91 14.32 2.36
C THR A 335 -16.04 12.85 2.71
N ILE A 336 -15.80 11.99 1.73
CA ILE A 336 -15.79 10.54 1.83
C ILE A 336 -14.43 10.08 1.33
N SER A 337 -13.71 9.30 2.14
CA SER A 337 -12.47 8.64 1.73
C SER A 337 -12.68 7.13 1.77
N PHE A 338 -12.11 6.40 0.81
CA PHE A 338 -12.17 4.95 0.81
C PHE A 338 -10.98 4.32 0.11
N ASP A 339 -10.59 3.14 0.58
CA ASP A 339 -9.49 2.37 0.03
C ASP A 339 -10.00 1.32 -0.95
N VAL A 340 -9.50 1.37 -2.18
CA VAL A 340 -9.76 0.35 -3.20
C VAL A 340 -8.57 -0.57 -3.31
N ARG A 341 -8.81 -1.88 -3.26
CA ARG A 341 -7.83 -2.93 -3.57
C ARG A 341 -8.21 -3.61 -4.90
N ASP A 342 -7.25 -3.80 -5.79
CA ASP A 342 -7.40 -4.54 -7.04
C ASP A 342 -6.45 -5.74 -7.03
N SER A 343 -6.94 -6.90 -7.45
CA SER A 343 -6.14 -8.12 -7.59
C SER A 343 -5.12 -8.05 -8.73
N ARG A 344 -5.24 -7.08 -9.65
CA ARG A 344 -4.32 -6.89 -10.78
C ARG A 344 -3.31 -5.77 -10.51
N PRO A 345 -2.07 -5.88 -11.02
CA PRO A 345 -1.12 -4.77 -10.97
C PRO A 345 -1.68 -3.57 -11.76
N LYS A 346 -1.57 -2.39 -11.17
CA LYS A 346 -2.21 -1.12 -11.56
C LYS A 346 -3.73 -1.18 -11.40
N ALA A 347 -4.18 -0.80 -10.20
CA ALA A 347 -5.60 -0.68 -9.90
C ALA A 347 -6.30 0.27 -10.88
N ARG A 348 -7.46 -0.16 -11.37
CA ARG A 348 -8.29 0.65 -12.28
C ARG A 348 -9.11 1.64 -11.48
N GLU A 349 -9.18 2.87 -11.98
CA GLU A 349 -10.12 3.89 -11.49
C GLU A 349 -11.57 3.40 -11.60
N PRO A 350 -12.52 4.02 -10.87
CA PRO A 350 -13.92 3.62 -10.93
C PRO A 350 -14.47 3.70 -12.36
N GLU A 351 -15.34 2.78 -12.74
CA GLU A 351 -16.03 2.80 -14.04
C GLU A 351 -17.08 3.91 -14.10
N SER A 352 -17.67 4.27 -12.95
CA SER A 352 -18.61 5.39 -12.84
C SER A 352 -18.73 5.87 -11.39
N CYS A 353 -19.09 7.14 -11.23
CA CYS A 353 -19.51 7.74 -9.97
C CYS A 353 -20.73 8.62 -10.23
N THR A 354 -21.79 8.48 -9.43
CA THR A 354 -23.00 9.30 -9.54
C THR A 354 -23.56 9.71 -8.18
N ILE A 355 -24.18 10.89 -8.10
CA ILE A 355 -24.95 11.36 -6.95
C ILE A 355 -26.36 11.75 -7.40
N GLY A 356 -27.40 11.14 -6.83
CA GLY A 356 -28.78 11.39 -7.27
C GLY A 356 -29.01 11.19 -8.78
N GLY A 357 -28.24 10.28 -9.41
CA GLY A 357 -28.27 10.02 -10.85
C GLY A 357 -27.45 10.98 -11.72
N GLN A 358 -26.79 12.00 -11.15
CA GLN A 358 -25.88 12.89 -11.87
C GLN A 358 -24.43 12.40 -11.76
N PRO A 359 -23.62 12.45 -12.83
CA PRO A 359 -22.22 12.02 -12.77
C PRO A 359 -21.39 12.92 -11.84
N CYS A 360 -20.48 12.31 -11.09
CA CYS A 360 -19.49 13.04 -10.31
C CYS A 360 -18.51 13.75 -11.27
N ALA A 361 -18.10 14.97 -10.93
CA ALA A 361 -17.04 15.65 -11.65
C ALA A 361 -15.67 14.98 -11.37
N GLY A 362 -14.79 14.95 -12.36
CA GLY A 362 -13.40 14.47 -12.19
C GLY A 362 -13.19 12.97 -12.41
N LEU A 363 -14.24 12.24 -12.81
CA LEU A 363 -14.15 10.86 -13.28
C LEU A 363 -14.03 10.80 -14.81
#